data_AF-A0A3R9FMZ1-F1
#
_entry.id   AF-A0A3R9FMZ1-F1
#
_cell.length_a   1.000
_cell.length_b   1.000
_cell.length_c   1.000
_cell.angle_alpha   90.00
_cell.angle_beta   90.00
_cell.angle_gamma   90.00
#
_symmetry.space_group_name_H-M   'P 1'
#
loop_
_entity.id
_entity.type
_entity.pdbx_description
1 polymer ?
#
loop_
_entity_poly.entity_id
_entity_poly.type
_entity_poly.pdbx_seq_one_letter_code
_entity_poly.pdbx_strand_id
1 'polypeptide(L)'
;MSELISYDDTIETAYDIFLEMAADNLEAADVIIFVAQFDDRGAAELVETSDDWPQHVGFDVDKNIYAEVRVGLVNEDSDVLDDVFARLLVSRDPDNKFCHVLWKRD
;
A
#
# COMPACT_ATOMS: atom_id res chain seq x y z
N MET A 1 21.55 -15.02 -6.14
CA MET A 1 20.42 -14.48 -5.34
C MET A 1 20.43 -13.00 -5.66
N SER A 2 19.44 -12.51 -6.40
CA SER A 2 19.26 -11.06 -6.53
C SER A 2 19.01 -10.49 -5.15
N GLU A 3 19.59 -9.32 -4.88
CA GLU A 3 19.33 -8.60 -3.64
C GLU A 3 17.88 -8.12 -3.70
N LEU A 4 17.10 -8.42 -2.65
CA LEU A 4 15.72 -7.95 -2.57
C LEU A 4 15.72 -6.42 -2.50
N ILE A 5 14.72 -5.82 -3.15
CA ILE A 5 14.45 -4.39 -3.06
C ILE A 5 14.35 -3.99 -1.58
N SER A 6 14.93 -2.84 -1.23
CA SER A 6 14.89 -2.37 0.15
C SER A 6 13.45 -2.07 0.57
N TYR A 7 13.18 -2.04 1.87
CA TYR A 7 11.83 -1.71 2.35
C TYR A 7 11.44 -0.28 2.00
N ASP A 8 12.39 0.66 2.06
CA ASP A 8 12.17 2.06 1.69
C ASP A 8 11.81 2.19 0.20
N ASP A 9 12.59 1.56 -0.69
CA ASP A 9 12.29 1.55 -2.14
C ASP A 9 10.94 0.87 -2.43
N THR A 10 10.55 -0.11 -1.61
CA THR A 10 9.25 -0.79 -1.74
C THR A 10 8.11 0.12 -1.35
N ILE A 11 8.27 0.93 -0.30
CA ILE A 11 7.30 1.94 0.12
C ILE A 11 7.16 3.01 -0.96
N GLU A 12 8.28 3.53 -1.47
CA GLU A 12 8.28 4.52 -2.57
C GLU A 12 7.54 3.98 -3.80
N THR A 13 7.88 2.75 -4.22
CA THR A 13 7.23 2.09 -5.37
C THR A 13 5.73 1.90 -5.14
N ALA A 14 5.32 1.45 -3.95
CA ALA A 14 3.92 1.26 -3.61
C ALA A 14 3.16 2.60 -3.63
N TYR A 15 3.78 3.65 -3.10
CA TYR A 15 3.20 4.97 -3.04
C TYR A 15 3.01 5.58 -4.44
N ASP A 16 4.01 5.46 -5.32
CA ASP A 16 3.90 5.89 -6.72
C ASP A 16 2.75 5.17 -7.45
N ILE A 17 2.66 3.84 -7.31
CA ILE A 17 1.57 3.05 -7.89
C ILE A 17 0.21 3.50 -7.36
N PHE A 18 0.12 3.77 -6.06
CA PHE A 18 -1.11 4.28 -5.45
C PHE A 18 -1.53 5.60 -6.09
N LEU A 19 -0.62 6.58 -6.22
CA LEU A 19 -0.94 7.89 -6.79
C LEU A 19 -1.43 7.80 -8.24
N GLU A 20 -0.81 6.94 -9.05
CA GLU A 20 -1.20 6.74 -10.45
C GLU A 20 -2.60 6.14 -10.58
N MET A 21 -3.01 5.29 -9.64
CA MET A 21 -4.24 4.51 -9.74
C MET A 21 -5.38 5.04 -8.86
N ALA A 22 -5.10 5.87 -7.85
CA ALA A 22 -6.05 6.26 -6.82
C ALA A 22 -7.29 6.96 -7.39
N ALA A 23 -7.11 7.91 -8.31
CA ALA A 23 -8.22 8.66 -8.89
C ALA A 23 -9.24 7.79 -9.67
N ASP A 24 -8.78 6.66 -10.22
CA ASP A 24 -9.62 5.75 -11.01
C ASP A 24 -10.26 4.64 -10.16
N ASN A 25 -9.71 4.35 -8.97
CA ASN A 25 -10.11 3.19 -8.16
C ASN A 25 -10.77 3.55 -6.81
N LEU A 26 -10.48 4.72 -6.24
CA LEU A 26 -11.12 5.21 -5.03
C LEU A 26 -12.45 5.89 -5.33
N GLU A 27 -13.30 5.96 -4.31
CA GLU A 27 -14.51 6.78 -4.40
C GLU A 27 -14.15 8.27 -4.51
N ALA A 28 -15.01 9.04 -5.19
CA ALA A 28 -14.77 10.47 -5.36
C ALA A 28 -14.62 11.22 -4.03
N ALA A 29 -15.33 10.78 -2.97
CA ALA A 29 -15.20 11.35 -1.64
C ALA A 29 -13.82 11.09 -1.02
N ASP A 30 -13.33 9.85 -1.11
CA ASP A 30 -11.99 9.48 -0.61
C ASP A 30 -10.88 10.20 -1.39
N VAL A 31 -11.00 10.33 -2.72
CA VAL A 31 -10.05 11.10 -3.53
C VAL A 31 -9.99 12.56 -3.08
N ILE A 32 -11.14 13.18 -2.83
CA ILE A 32 -11.19 14.58 -2.36
C ILE A 32 -10.54 14.71 -0.98
N ILE A 33 -10.85 13.80 -0.05
CA ILE A 33 -10.30 13.81 1.31
C ILE A 33 -8.78 13.62 1.26
N PHE A 34 -8.31 12.63 0.49
CA PHE A 34 -6.90 12.38 0.28
C PHE A 34 -6.20 13.65 -0.23
N VAL A 35 -6.63 14.22 -1.36
CA VAL A 35 -5.99 15.42 -1.93
C VAL A 35 -6.02 16.62 -0.97
N ALA A 36 -7.07 16.76 -0.16
CA ALA A 36 -7.20 17.87 0.77
C ALA A 36 -6.32 17.74 2.03
N GLN A 37 -6.01 16.52 2.47
CA GLN A 37 -5.35 16.27 3.76
C GLN A 37 -3.97 15.59 3.62
N PHE A 38 -3.60 15.15 2.43
CA PHE A 38 -2.39 14.36 2.23
C PHE A 38 -1.11 15.09 2.66
N ASP A 39 -0.98 16.38 2.35
CA ASP A 39 0.23 17.14 2.69
C ASP A 39 0.51 17.17 4.21
N ASP A 40 -0.54 17.12 5.03
CA ASP A 40 -0.43 17.21 6.48
C ASP A 40 -0.50 15.84 7.19
N ARG A 41 -1.28 14.90 6.64
CA ARG A 41 -1.65 13.64 7.30
C ARG A 41 -1.38 12.40 6.46
N GLY A 42 -0.89 12.55 5.24
CA GLY A 42 -0.60 11.44 4.35
C GLY A 42 0.52 10.56 4.87
N ALA A 43 0.30 9.25 4.89
CA ALA A 43 1.35 8.30 5.22
C ALA A 43 1.27 7.03 4.37
N ALA A 44 2.45 6.48 4.10
CA ALA A 44 2.64 5.16 3.52
C ALA A 44 3.52 4.35 4.47
N GLU A 45 2.98 3.27 5.02
CA GLU A 45 3.65 2.47 6.04
C GLU A 45 3.80 1.03 5.59
N LEU A 46 5.00 0.49 5.79
CA LEU A 46 5.22 -0.95 5.66
C LEU A 46 4.78 -1.64 6.94
N VAL A 47 3.92 -2.65 6.78
CA VAL A 47 3.37 -3.44 7.88
C VAL A 47 3.71 -4.91 7.70
N GLU A 48 3.45 -5.71 8.74
CA GLU A 48 3.54 -7.16 8.61
C GLU A 48 2.52 -7.65 7.57
N THR A 49 3.00 -8.41 6.58
CA THR A 49 2.17 -9.01 5.54
C THR A 49 1.13 -9.94 6.17
N SER A 50 -0.13 -9.57 6.00
CA SER A 50 -1.26 -10.29 6.58
C SER A 50 -1.48 -11.68 5.95
N ASP A 51 -2.06 -12.61 6.71
CA ASP A 51 -2.29 -13.99 6.26
C ASP A 51 -3.50 -14.13 5.30
N ASP A 52 -4.25 -13.05 5.06
CA ASP A 52 -5.40 -13.05 4.14
C ASP A 52 -5.00 -12.91 2.67
N TRP A 53 -3.78 -12.43 2.38
CA TRP A 53 -3.32 -12.16 1.01
C TRP A 53 -3.47 -13.32 0.02
N PRO A 54 -3.15 -14.58 0.35
CA PRO A 54 -3.32 -15.70 -0.57
C PRO A 54 -4.76 -15.84 -1.11
N GLN A 55 -5.75 -15.41 -0.34
CA GLN A 55 -7.17 -15.44 -0.75
C GLN A 55 -7.48 -14.37 -1.81
N HIS A 56 -6.75 -13.25 -1.79
CA HIS A 56 -6.91 -12.15 -2.73
C HIS A 56 -6.12 -12.35 -4.03
N VAL A 57 -4.89 -12.89 -3.93
CA VAL A 57 -3.98 -13.05 -5.09
C VAL A 57 -4.02 -14.43 -5.73
N GLY A 58 -4.58 -15.43 -5.04
CA GLY A 58 -4.76 -16.80 -5.56
C GLY A 58 -3.49 -17.65 -5.58
N PHE A 59 -2.45 -17.27 -4.83
CA PHE A 59 -1.20 -18.02 -4.65
C PHE A 59 -0.62 -17.80 -3.25
N ASP A 60 0.28 -18.68 -2.82
CA ASP A 60 0.95 -18.57 -1.52
C ASP A 60 1.93 -17.39 -1.49
N VAL A 61 1.78 -16.52 -0.49
CA VAL A 61 2.59 -15.30 -0.33
C VAL A 61 3.74 -15.55 0.65
N ASP A 62 4.98 -15.55 0.15
CA ASP A 62 6.17 -15.59 1.01
C ASP A 62 6.45 -14.21 1.62
N LYS A 63 6.24 -14.08 2.93
CA LYS A 63 6.43 -12.83 3.68
C LYS A 63 7.87 -12.31 3.70
N ASN A 64 8.86 -13.11 3.29
CA ASN A 64 10.24 -12.65 3.14
C ASN A 64 10.47 -11.92 1.81
N ILE A 65 9.68 -12.27 0.78
CA ILE A 65 9.77 -11.71 -0.58
C ILE A 65 8.73 -10.61 -0.78
N TYR A 66 7.52 -10.79 -0.27
CA TYR A 66 6.43 -9.85 -0.41
C TYR A 66 6.27 -8.98 0.83
N ALA A 67 6.10 -7.67 0.62
CA ALA A 67 5.78 -6.72 1.66
C ALA A 67 4.37 -6.15 1.46
N GLU A 68 3.67 -5.95 2.57
CA GLU A 68 2.43 -5.18 2.60
C GLU A 68 2.74 -3.72 2.95
N VAL A 69 2.32 -2.81 2.07
CA VAL A 69 2.35 -1.36 2.31
C VAL A 69 0.93 -0.85 2.41
N ARG A 70 0.64 -0.02 3.41
CA ARG A 70 -0.66 0.64 3.57
C ARG A 70 -0.51 2.11 3.29
N VAL A 71 -1.43 2.67 2.52
CA VAL A 71 -1.46 4.09 2.18
C VAL A 71 -2.78 4.69 2.64
N GLY A 72 -2.72 5.82 3.33
CA GLY A 72 -3.88 6.45 3.93
C GLY A 72 -3.56 7.75 4.66
N LEU A 73 -4.42 8.11 5.62
CA LEU A 73 -4.22 9.27 6.48
C LEU A 73 -4.00 8.84 7.93
N VAL A 74 -3.02 9.47 8.58
CA VAL A 74 -2.82 9.33 10.02
C VAL A 74 -3.87 10.12 10.78
N ASN A 75 -4.21 9.64 11.97
CA ASN A 75 -5.08 10.30 12.91
C ASN A 75 -4.37 11.51 13.55
N GLU A 76 -5.03 12.68 13.60
CA GLU A 76 -4.44 13.92 14.13
C GLU A 76 -4.01 13.83 15.60
N ASP A 77 -4.72 13.02 16.40
CA ASP A 77 -4.48 12.93 17.85
C ASP A 77 -3.47 11.84 18.22
N SER A 78 -3.36 10.78 17.41
CA SER A 78 -2.58 9.59 17.74
C SER A 78 -1.43 9.28 16.79
N ASP A 79 -1.35 9.95 15.63
CA ASP A 79 -0.34 9.72 14.58
C ASP A 79 -0.35 8.27 14.05
N VAL A 80 -1.49 7.58 14.19
CA VAL A 80 -1.69 6.20 13.73
C VAL A 80 -2.43 6.23 12.40
N LEU A 81 -1.96 5.43 11.44
CA LEU A 81 -2.63 5.21 10.16
C LEU A 81 -3.92 4.36 10.35
N ASP A 82 -5.05 5.03 10.61
CA ASP A 82 -6.35 4.38 10.83
C ASP A 82 -7.32 4.50 9.64
N ASP A 83 -7.23 5.56 8.83
CA ASP A 83 -7.99 5.71 7.58
C ASP A 83 -7.16 5.21 6.38
N VAL A 84 -7.24 3.90 6.12
CA VAL A 84 -6.47 3.22 5.06
C VAL A 84 -7.26 3.23 3.75
N PHE A 85 -6.74 3.94 2.74
CA PHE A 85 -7.32 3.97 1.40
C PHE A 85 -6.93 2.76 0.56
N ALA A 86 -5.72 2.24 0.74
CA ALA A 86 -5.25 1.08 0.00
C ALA A 86 -4.28 0.22 0.79
N ARG A 87 -4.37 -1.09 0.57
CA ARG A 87 -3.35 -2.07 0.95
C ARG A 87 -2.69 -2.58 -0.32
N LEU A 88 -1.37 -2.49 -0.41
CA LEU A 88 -0.58 -2.92 -1.55
C LEU A 88 0.28 -4.11 -1.13
N LEU A 89 0.22 -5.20 -1.89
CA LEU A 89 1.15 -6.30 -1.79
C LEU A 89 2.18 -6.19 -2.91
N VAL A 90 3.43 -5.90 -2.55
CA VAL A 90 4.51 -5.65 -3.51
C VAL A 90 5.57 -6.74 -3.38
N SER A 91 5.99 -7.30 -4.52
CA SER A 91 7.14 -8.19 -4.59
C SER A 91 8.43 -7.38 -4.49
N ARG A 92 9.31 -7.78 -3.57
CA ARG A 92 10.65 -7.22 -3.43
C ARG A 92 11.68 -7.91 -4.32
N ASP A 93 11.27 -8.93 -5.08
CA ASP A 93 12.15 -9.60 -6.04
C ASP A 93 12.25 -8.73 -7.32
N PRO A 94 13.43 -8.17 -7.65
CA PRO A 94 13.59 -7.33 -8.83
C PRO A 94 13.37 -8.08 -10.15
N ASP A 95 13.55 -9.41 -10.16
CA ASP A 95 13.34 -10.26 -11.32
C ASP A 95 11.88 -10.66 -11.50
N ASN A 96 11.05 -10.51 -10.46
CA ASN A 96 9.63 -10.82 -10.46
C ASN A 96 8.80 -9.64 -9.93
N LYS A 97 8.59 -8.66 -10.81
CA LYS A 97 7.77 -7.48 -10.52
C LYS A 97 6.30 -7.86 -10.40
N PHE A 98 5.77 -7.70 -9.20
CA PHE A 98 4.36 -7.93 -8.88
C PHE A 98 3.88 -6.86 -7.91
N CYS A 99 2.67 -6.33 -8.17
CA CYS A 99 1.95 -5.47 -7.24
C CYS A 99 0.46 -5.79 -7.34
N HIS A 100 -0.19 -5.98 -6.20
CA HIS A 100 -1.64 -6.10 -6.10
C HIS A 100 -2.17 -5.07 -5.13
N VAL A 101 -3.22 -4.33 -5.53
CA VAL A 101 -3.79 -3.26 -4.71
C VAL A 101 -5.22 -3.63 -4.32
N LEU A 102 -5.47 -3.63 -3.01
CA LEU A 102 -6.81 -3.68 -2.43
C LEU A 102 -7.21 -2.27 -2.03
N TRP A 103 -8.16 -1.71 -2.76
CA TRP A 103 -8.72 -0.40 -2.51
C TRP A 103 -9.80 -0.47 -1.43
N LYS A 104 -9.92 0.60 -0.64
CA LYS A 104 -11.07 0.82 0.25
C LYS A 104 -12.35 0.74 -0.58
N ARG A 105 -13.31 -0.03 -0.09
CA ARG A 105 -14.66 -0.15 -0.66
C ARG A 105 -15.63 -0.04 0.51
N ASP A 106 -16.42 1.02 0.52
CA ASP A 106 -17.52 1.21 1.48
C ASP A 106 -18.68 0.24 1.24
#